data_AF-A0A2E2V9I3-F1
#
_entry.id   AF-A0A2E2V9I3-F1
#
_cell.length_a   1.000
_cell.length_b   1.000
_cell.length_c   1.000
_cell.angle_alpha   90.00
_cell.angle_beta   90.00
_cell.angle_gamma   90.00
#
_symmetry.space_group_name_H-M   'P 1'
#
loop_
_entity.id
_entity.type
_entity.pdbx_description
1 polymer ?
#
loop_
_entity_poly.entity_id
_entity_poly.type
_entity_poly.pdbx_seq_one_letter_code
_entity_poly.pdbx_strand_id
1 'polypeptide(L)'
;MKFFLIIILFITGCIPIINNIKKNTPKKKIENINYFKWKNRILIIIDDKKQATKKLNKFSLKFEERDILILLIKDNNSFINNTLMNDKFHKSITKKIKNINKQHKYILIGKDGSIKKTYPSDIIIDKILSKVDSMPMRIREAKKIN
;
A
#
# COMPACT_ATOMS: atom_id res chain seq x y z
N MET A 1 31.62 56.54 -37.17
CA MET A 1 30.24 56.05 -36.99
C MET A 1 30.28 54.79 -36.12
N LYS A 2 29.39 54.73 -35.13
CA LYS A 2 29.11 53.63 -34.19
C LYS A 2 30.06 53.49 -32.99
N PHE A 3 29.75 54.33 -31.99
CA PHE A 3 29.81 54.05 -30.56
C PHE A 3 29.48 52.59 -30.21
N PHE A 4 30.25 51.99 -29.29
CA PHE A 4 29.66 51.20 -28.20
C PHE A 4 30.57 51.28 -26.96
N LEU A 5 30.18 52.20 -26.08
CA LEU A 5 30.45 52.23 -24.64
C LEU A 5 29.51 51.21 -23.99
N ILE A 6 29.95 50.44 -22.99
CA ILE A 6 29.17 49.86 -21.85
C ILE A 6 30.20 49.04 -21.03
N ILE A 7 30.83 49.63 -20.02
CA ILE A 7 30.43 49.72 -18.59
C ILE A 7 30.56 48.37 -17.86
N ILE A 8 31.64 48.29 -17.07
CA ILE A 8 31.81 47.37 -15.95
C ILE A 8 30.96 47.90 -14.78
N LEU A 9 30.09 47.07 -14.18
CA LEU A 9 29.63 47.29 -12.82
C LEU A 9 29.54 45.95 -12.05
N PHE A 10 30.37 45.86 -11.02
CA PHE A 10 30.30 44.89 -9.93
C PHE A 10 28.93 44.93 -9.26
N ILE A 11 28.24 43.79 -9.12
CA ILE A 11 27.42 43.52 -7.92
C ILE A 11 27.52 42.03 -7.54
N THR A 12 28.26 41.84 -6.46
CA THR A 12 28.22 40.77 -5.47
C THR A 12 26.94 39.91 -5.42
N GLY A 13 27.16 38.59 -5.41
CA GLY A 13 26.52 37.67 -4.47
C GLY A 13 25.01 37.67 -4.36
N CYS A 14 24.35 36.87 -5.20
CA CYS A 14 23.10 36.19 -4.85
C CYS A 14 23.16 34.78 -5.44
N ILE A 15 23.70 33.84 -4.68
CA ILE A 15 23.41 32.42 -4.89
C ILE A 15 21.88 32.31 -4.78
N PRO A 16 21.14 31.83 -5.79
CA PRO A 16 19.76 31.47 -5.56
C PRO A 16 19.80 30.27 -4.61
N ILE A 17 19.54 30.54 -3.33
CA ILE A 17 19.22 29.53 -2.34
C ILE A 17 18.08 28.73 -2.95
N ILE A 18 18.40 27.49 -3.33
CA ILE A 18 17.42 26.49 -3.70
C ILE A 18 16.60 26.27 -2.43
N ASN A 19 15.50 27.02 -2.32
CA ASN A 19 14.45 26.74 -1.36
C ASN A 19 13.84 25.41 -1.78
N ASN A 20 14.47 24.33 -1.31
CA ASN A 20 13.92 23.00 -1.24
C ASN A 20 12.81 23.03 -0.18
N ILE A 21 11.76 23.82 -0.45
CA ILE A 21 10.48 23.67 0.21
C ILE A 21 9.99 22.32 -0.29
N LYS A 22 10.38 21.26 0.44
CA LYS A 22 9.60 20.03 0.48
C LYS A 22 8.17 20.52 0.73
N LYS A 23 7.37 20.55 -0.33
CA LYS A 23 5.93 20.73 -0.22
C LYS A 23 5.49 19.59 0.70
N ASN A 24 5.32 19.91 1.98
CA ASN A 24 4.61 19.09 2.94
C ASN A 24 3.15 19.09 2.48
N THR A 25 2.91 18.39 1.38
CA THR A 25 1.56 18.00 1.00
C THR A 25 1.03 17.21 2.19
N PRO A 26 -0.13 17.61 2.76
CA PRO A 26 -0.69 16.88 3.88
C PRO A 26 -0.89 15.44 3.43
N LYS A 27 -0.10 14.52 4.01
CA LYS A 27 -0.19 13.08 3.73
C LYS A 27 -1.62 12.70 4.04
N LYS A 28 -2.42 12.49 2.99
CA LYS A 28 -3.87 12.22 3.10
C LYS A 28 -4.08 11.16 4.16
N LYS A 29 -4.75 11.54 5.26
CA LYS A 29 -4.95 10.66 6.40
C LYS A 29 -5.91 9.54 5.97
N ILE A 30 -5.37 8.32 5.84
CA ILE A 30 -6.16 7.14 5.50
C ILE A 30 -6.86 6.69 6.79
N GLU A 31 -8.19 6.82 6.83
CA GLU A 31 -8.99 6.53 8.01
C GLU A 31 -9.93 5.33 7.84
N ASN A 32 -10.06 4.79 6.63
CA ASN A 32 -10.97 3.71 6.33
C ASN A 32 -10.38 2.75 5.30
N ILE A 33 -10.52 1.43 5.51
CA ILE A 33 -10.06 0.41 4.55
C ILE A 33 -10.67 0.57 3.15
N ASN A 34 -11.86 1.16 3.03
CA ASN A 34 -12.49 1.42 1.73
C ASN A 34 -11.67 2.39 0.85
N TYR A 35 -10.70 3.11 1.41
CA TYR A 35 -9.73 3.92 0.65
C TYR A 35 -9.02 3.11 -0.45
N PHE A 36 -8.83 1.80 -0.23
CA PHE A 36 -8.13 0.90 -1.15
C PHE A 36 -9.02 0.27 -2.21
N LYS A 37 -10.34 0.50 -2.17
CA LYS A 37 -11.24 -0.01 -3.19
C LYS A 37 -10.81 0.46 -4.58
N TRP A 38 -10.95 -0.43 -5.55
CA TRP A 38 -10.62 -0.29 -6.96
C TRP A 38 -9.12 -0.11 -7.26
N LYS A 39 -8.30 0.16 -6.24
CA LYS A 39 -6.84 0.35 -6.35
C LYS A 39 -6.07 -0.90 -5.96
N ASN A 40 -6.33 -1.45 -4.79
CA ASN A 40 -5.55 -2.55 -4.23
C ASN A 40 -6.44 -3.70 -3.76
N ARG A 41 -5.89 -4.91 -3.87
CA ARG A 41 -6.34 -6.07 -3.11
C ARG A 41 -5.65 -6.00 -1.76
N ILE A 42 -6.34 -6.32 -0.67
CA ILE A 42 -5.73 -6.29 0.67
C ILE A 42 -5.54 -7.73 1.14
N LEU A 43 -4.31 -8.09 1.50
CA LEU A 43 -4.03 -9.29 2.27
C LEU A 43 -3.82 -8.88 3.72
N ILE A 44 -4.82 -9.12 4.56
CA ILE A 44 -4.72 -8.89 5.99
C ILE A 44 -4.05 -10.12 6.61
N ILE A 45 -3.11 -9.86 7.52
CA ILE A 45 -2.43 -10.87 8.32
C ILE A 45 -2.68 -10.52 9.79
N ILE A 46 -3.28 -11.44 10.53
CA ILE A 46 -3.58 -11.26 11.95
C ILE A 46 -2.49 -11.94 12.77
N ASP A 47 -1.96 -11.20 13.74
CA ASP A 47 -1.10 -11.73 14.80
C ASP A 47 0.12 -12.48 14.24
N ASP A 48 0.80 -11.81 13.30
CA ASP A 48 1.98 -12.38 12.64
C ASP A 48 3.21 -12.28 13.53
N LYS A 49 3.91 -13.40 13.68
CA LYS A 49 5.30 -13.40 14.13
C LYS A 49 6.14 -12.73 13.03
N LYS A 50 7.33 -12.17 13.31
CA LYS A 50 8.23 -11.61 12.27
C LYS A 50 8.54 -12.57 11.07
N GLN A 51 8.11 -13.83 11.14
CA GLN A 51 8.36 -14.85 10.14
C GLN A 51 7.43 -14.78 8.91
N ALA A 52 6.13 -14.48 9.01
CA ALA A 52 5.32 -14.51 7.79
C ALA A 52 5.56 -13.28 6.90
N THR A 53 5.75 -12.09 7.46
CA THR A 53 6.26 -10.92 6.72
C THR A 53 7.57 -11.21 5.99
N LYS A 54 8.54 -11.90 6.63
CA LYS A 54 9.76 -12.37 5.94
C LYS A 54 9.47 -13.35 4.81
N LYS A 55 8.56 -14.31 5.00
CA LYS A 55 8.15 -15.28 3.97
C LYS A 55 7.54 -14.55 2.76
N LEU A 56 6.78 -13.48 3.01
CA LEU A 56 6.12 -12.69 1.97
C LEU A 56 7.06 -11.81 1.15
N ASN A 57 8.20 -11.39 1.72
CA ASN A 57 9.20 -10.63 0.96
C ASN A 57 9.71 -11.39 -0.28
N LYS A 58 9.74 -12.73 -0.24
CA LYS A 58 10.09 -13.57 -1.41
C LYS A 58 9.06 -13.49 -2.54
N PHE A 59 7.86 -12.96 -2.27
CA PHE A 59 6.74 -12.85 -3.21
C PHE A 59 6.41 -11.38 -3.53
N SER A 60 7.27 -10.42 -3.16
CA SER A 60 7.02 -8.98 -3.33
C SER A 60 6.63 -8.62 -4.77
N LEU A 61 7.40 -9.08 -5.76
CA LEU A 61 7.13 -8.85 -7.18
C LEU A 61 5.77 -9.42 -7.60
N LYS A 62 5.48 -10.67 -7.19
CA LYS A 62 4.18 -11.32 -7.48
C LYS A 62 3.00 -10.57 -6.84
N PHE A 63 3.22 -9.91 -5.70
CA PHE A 63 2.20 -9.11 -5.01
C PHE A 63 2.00 -7.77 -5.70
N GLU A 64 3.09 -7.12 -6.11
CA GLU A 64 3.07 -5.87 -6.87
C GLU A 64 2.33 -6.02 -8.21
N GLU A 65 2.64 -7.06 -9.00
CA GLU A 65 1.95 -7.41 -10.25
C GLU A 65 0.42 -7.57 -10.11
N ARG A 66 -0.05 -7.84 -8.89
CA ARG A 66 -1.45 -8.13 -8.59
C ARG A 66 -2.09 -7.04 -7.73
N ASP A 67 -1.42 -5.91 -7.54
CA ASP A 67 -1.82 -4.80 -6.68
C ASP A 67 -2.19 -5.25 -5.26
N ILE A 68 -1.49 -6.25 -4.70
CA ILE A 68 -1.73 -6.77 -3.35
C ILE A 68 -0.96 -5.92 -2.34
N LEU A 69 -1.70 -5.28 -1.43
CA LEU A 69 -1.16 -4.56 -0.30
C LEU A 69 -1.26 -5.42 0.96
N ILE A 70 -0.15 -5.54 1.70
CA ILE A 70 -0.11 -6.25 2.97
C ILE A 70 -0.57 -5.32 4.09
N LEU A 71 -1.55 -5.78 4.86
CA LEU A 71 -2.02 -5.12 6.07
C LEU A 71 -1.79 -6.05 7.26
N LEU A 72 -0.94 -5.65 8.20
CA LEU A 72 -0.69 -6.41 9.42
C LEU A 72 -1.60 -5.88 10.54
N ILE A 73 -2.30 -6.78 11.22
CA ILE A 73 -2.96 -6.50 12.49
C ILE A 73 -2.16 -7.23 13.56
N LYS A 74 -1.64 -6.50 14.53
CA LYS A 74 -0.91 -7.07 15.66
C LYS A 74 -1.35 -6.34 16.92
N ASP A 75 -1.70 -7.11 17.94
CA ASP A 75 -2.30 -6.61 19.17
C ASP A 75 -3.54 -5.76 18.81
N ASN A 76 -3.57 -4.48 19.20
CA ASN A 76 -4.63 -3.53 18.85
C ASN A 76 -4.22 -2.50 17.79
N ASN A 77 -3.19 -2.81 17.00
CA ASN A 77 -2.65 -1.91 15.99
C ASN A 77 -2.77 -2.49 14.60
N SER A 78 -2.87 -1.61 13.61
CA SER A 78 -2.83 -1.97 12.19
C SER A 78 -1.69 -1.26 11.49
N PHE A 79 -0.97 -1.98 10.64
CA PHE A 79 0.19 -1.49 9.93
C PHE A 79 0.05 -1.74 8.43
N ILE A 80 0.48 -0.77 7.62
CA ILE A 80 0.63 -0.90 6.17
C ILE A 80 2.07 -0.55 5.84
N ASN A 81 2.79 -1.45 5.16
CA ASN A 81 4.22 -1.29 4.86
C ASN A 81 5.02 -0.81 6.08
N ASN A 82 4.82 -1.49 7.22
CA ASN A 82 5.42 -1.18 8.52
C ASN A 82 5.08 0.20 9.12
N THR A 83 4.19 0.97 8.50
CA THR A 83 3.69 2.25 9.02
C THR A 83 2.46 2.03 9.87
N LEU A 84 2.47 2.53 11.11
CA LEU A 84 1.31 2.50 12.01
C LEU A 84 0.17 3.35 11.45
N MET A 85 -1.02 2.76 11.42
CA MET A 85 -2.26 3.43 11.01
C MET A 85 -3.02 3.96 12.24
N ASN A 86 -3.80 5.02 12.05
CA ASN A 86 -4.59 5.61 13.13
C ASN A 86 -5.73 4.69 13.60
N ASP A 87 -6.27 4.99 14.78
CA ASP A 87 -7.34 4.22 15.42
C ASP A 87 -8.61 4.12 14.59
N LYS A 88 -8.96 5.17 13.83
CA LYS A 88 -10.15 5.16 12.97
C LYS A 88 -9.99 4.13 11.85
N PHE A 89 -8.80 4.04 11.27
CA PHE A 89 -8.46 3.00 10.32
C PHE A 89 -8.50 1.61 10.97
N HIS A 90 -7.87 1.44 12.14
CA HIS A 90 -7.90 0.18 12.89
C HIS A 90 -9.34 -0.28 13.19
N LYS A 91 -10.21 0.61 13.69
CA LYS A 91 -11.63 0.34 13.92
C LYS A 91 -12.37 -0.04 12.64
N SER A 92 -12.03 0.58 11.51
CA SER A 92 -12.64 0.24 10.22
C SER A 92 -12.32 -1.19 9.79
N ILE A 93 -11.08 -1.64 10.03
CA ILE A 93 -10.64 -2.99 9.65
C ILE A 93 -11.16 -4.05 10.62
N THR A 94 -11.13 -3.82 11.93
CA THR A 94 -11.67 -4.77 12.91
C THR A 94 -13.17 -4.97 12.71
N LYS A 95 -13.92 -3.90 12.44
CA LYS A 95 -15.34 -3.99 12.06
C LYS A 95 -15.56 -4.82 10.79
N LYS A 96 -14.65 -4.73 9.81
CA LYS A 96 -14.75 -5.48 8.55
C LYS A 96 -14.58 -6.98 8.75
N ILE A 97 -13.73 -7.39 9.69
CA ILE A 97 -13.33 -8.79 9.90
C ILE A 97 -13.96 -9.44 11.14
N LYS A 98 -14.84 -8.74 11.85
CA LYS A 98 -15.42 -9.17 13.14
C LYS A 98 -16.05 -10.57 13.15
N ASN A 99 -16.57 -11.04 12.01
CA ASN A 99 -17.28 -12.32 11.88
C ASN A 99 -16.41 -13.44 11.28
N ILE A 100 -15.11 -13.22 11.12
CA ILE A 100 -14.20 -14.24 10.55
C ILE A 100 -13.80 -15.23 11.65
N ASN A 101 -13.65 -16.51 11.27
CA ASN A 101 -13.11 -17.55 12.14
C ASN A 101 -11.74 -17.11 12.72
N LYS A 102 -11.61 -17.11 14.05
CA LYS A 102 -10.39 -16.71 14.78
C LYS A 102 -9.16 -17.55 14.44
N GLN A 103 -9.35 -18.77 13.93
CA GLN A 103 -8.26 -19.64 13.46
C GLN A 103 -7.67 -19.16 12.12
N HIS A 104 -8.40 -18.33 11.37
CA HIS A 104 -7.95 -17.83 10.09
C HIS A 104 -7.10 -16.58 10.29
N LYS A 105 -5.82 -16.67 9.94
CA LYS A 105 -4.83 -15.60 10.11
C LYS A 105 -4.61 -14.78 8.85
N TYR A 106 -4.98 -15.29 7.67
CA TYR A 106 -4.90 -14.56 6.41
C TYR A 106 -6.29 -14.27 5.86
N ILE A 107 -6.55 -13.02 5.48
CA ILE A 107 -7.85 -12.59 4.94
C ILE A 107 -7.59 -11.82 3.65
N LEU A 108 -8.07 -12.37 2.53
CA LEU A 108 -7.96 -11.75 1.22
C LEU A 108 -9.22 -10.91 0.96
N ILE A 109 -9.02 -9.62 0.73
CA ILE A 109 -10.03 -8.66 0.29
C ILE A 109 -9.74 -8.26 -1.15
N GLY A 110 -10.78 -8.31 -2.00
CA GLY A 110 -10.68 -7.90 -3.41
C GLY A 110 -10.66 -6.38 -3.58
N LYS A 111 -10.39 -5.93 -4.80
CA LYS A 111 -10.49 -4.50 -5.17
C LYS A 111 -11.91 -3.94 -5.00
N ASP A 112 -12.95 -4.76 -5.04
CA ASP A 112 -14.32 -4.33 -4.70
C ASP A 112 -14.52 -4.06 -3.19
N GLY A 113 -13.52 -4.39 -2.36
CA GLY A 113 -13.56 -4.29 -0.91
C GLY A 113 -14.36 -5.41 -0.24
N SER A 114 -14.77 -6.46 -0.95
CA SER A 114 -15.39 -7.65 -0.36
C SER A 114 -14.33 -8.65 0.10
N ILE A 115 -14.62 -9.39 1.18
CA ILE A 115 -13.77 -10.51 1.60
C ILE A 115 -13.96 -11.64 0.59
N LYS A 116 -12.87 -12.14 0.01
CA LYS A 116 -12.87 -13.15 -1.04
C LYS A 116 -12.59 -14.56 -0.51
N LYS A 117 -11.67 -14.66 0.45
CA LYS A 117 -11.34 -15.91 1.13
C LYS A 117 -10.55 -15.62 2.39
N THR A 118 -10.62 -16.52 3.35
CA THR A 118 -9.85 -16.51 4.58
C THR A 118 -9.11 -17.83 4.73
N TYR A 119 -7.94 -17.83 5.37
CA TYR A 119 -7.09 -19.01 5.48
C TYR A 119 -6.47 -19.14 6.88
N PRO A 120 -6.25 -20.38 7.35
CA PRO A 120 -5.44 -20.67 8.53
C PRO A 120 -3.96 -20.26 8.33
N SER A 121 -3.18 -20.28 9.41
CA SER A 121 -1.79 -19.81 9.43
C SER A 121 -0.80 -20.65 8.60
N ASP A 122 -1.13 -21.90 8.33
CA ASP A 122 -0.30 -22.89 7.61
C ASP A 122 -0.41 -22.80 6.08
N ILE A 123 -1.18 -21.83 5.56
CA ILE A 123 -1.39 -21.66 4.12
C ILE A 123 -0.09 -21.38 3.34
N ILE A 124 -0.03 -21.94 2.13
CA ILE A 124 1.03 -21.66 1.15
C ILE A 124 0.64 -20.43 0.33
N ILE A 125 1.56 -19.47 0.17
CA ILE A 125 1.30 -18.18 -0.47
C ILE A 125 0.82 -18.32 -1.92
N ASP A 126 1.33 -19.30 -2.66
CA ASP A 126 0.87 -19.56 -4.03
C ASP A 126 -0.63 -19.89 -4.09
N LYS A 127 -1.23 -20.53 -3.06
CA LYS A 127 -2.69 -20.74 -3.01
C LYS A 127 -3.46 -19.42 -2.92
N ILE A 128 -2.92 -18.42 -2.23
CA ILE A 128 -3.51 -17.07 -2.16
C ILE A 128 -3.40 -16.40 -3.53
N LEU A 129 -2.25 -16.49 -4.18
CA LEU A 129 -2.00 -15.94 -5.52
C LEU A 129 -2.90 -16.58 -6.58
N SER A 130 -3.01 -17.90 -6.60
CA SER A 130 -3.93 -18.61 -7.50
C SER A 130 -5.38 -18.17 -7.28
N LYS A 131 -5.79 -17.92 -6.02
CA LYS A 131 -7.13 -17.38 -5.74
C LYS A 131 -7.29 -15.97 -6.30
N VAL A 132 -6.24 -15.15 -6.31
CA VAL A 132 -6.26 -13.82 -6.92
C VAL A 132 -6.38 -13.91 -8.44
N ASP A 133 -5.62 -14.79 -9.06
CA ASP A 133 -5.59 -14.99 -10.51
C ASP A 133 -6.92 -15.54 -11.03
N SER A 134 -7.65 -16.31 -10.22
CA SER A 134 -9.00 -16.77 -10.54
C SER A 134 -10.10 -15.69 -10.42
N MET A 135 -9.79 -14.46 -9.99
CA MET A 135 -10.83 -13.44 -9.78
C MET A 135 -11.23 -12.76 -11.11
N PRO A 136 -12.53 -12.52 -11.35
CA PRO A 136 -13.00 -11.91 -12.60
C PRO A 136 -12.30 -10.58 -12.96
N MET A 137 -12.02 -9.75 -11.96
CA MET A 137 -11.28 -8.50 -12.19
C MET A 137 -9.84 -8.75 -12.64
N ARG A 138 -9.17 -9.75 -12.06
CA ARG A 138 -7.78 -10.10 -12.42
C ARG A 138 -7.68 -10.67 -13.83
N ILE A 139 -8.68 -11.47 -14.23
CA ILE A 139 -8.82 -11.98 -15.60
C ILE A 139 -9.00 -10.82 -16.59
N ARG A 140 -9.83 -9.82 -16.26
CA ARG A 140 -9.99 -8.63 -17.10
C ARG A 140 -8.72 -7.78 -17.19
N GLU A 141 -7.96 -7.65 -16.11
CA GLU A 141 -6.66 -6.96 -16.11
C GLU A 141 -5.68 -7.66 -17.06
N ALA A 142 -5.58 -9.00 -17.01
CA ALA A 142 -4.72 -9.76 -17.90
C ALA A 142 -5.10 -9.60 -19.37
N LYS A 143 -6.41 -9.61 -19.69
CA LYS A 143 -6.92 -9.43 -21.05
C LYS A 143 -6.70 -8.03 -21.64
N LYS A 144 -6.41 -7.02 -20.82
CA LYS A 144 -6.11 -5.66 -21.30
C LYS A 144 -4.64 -5.44 -21.64
N ILE A 145 -3.77 -6.31 -21.12
CA ILE A 145 -2.31 -6.24 -21.30
C ILE A 145 -1.90 -7.00 -22.56
N ASN A 146 -2.67 -8.01 -22.95
CA ASN A 146 -2.58 -8.70 -24.23
C ASN A 146 -3.38 -7.97 -25.31
#